data_AF-A0A239K8S6-F1
#
_entry.id   AF-A0A239K8S6-F1
#
_cell.length_a   1.000
_cell.length_b   1.000
_cell.length_c   1.000
_cell.angle_alpha   90.00
_cell.angle_beta   90.00
_cell.angle_gamma   90.00
#
_symmetry.space_group_name_H-M   'P 1'
#
loop_
_entity.id
_entity.type
_entity.pdbx_description
1 polymer ?
#
loop_
_entity_poly.entity_id
_entity_poly.type
_entity_poly.pdbx_seq_one_letter_code
_entity_poly.pdbx_strand_id
1 'polypeptide(L)'
;MNLLPWGGPTARAAVVTNMDANVIWHMLIPMQLNNSGMLDEMALLLLGVIPSFLARYLHVLMGILALPIGLMLGTDSYFYGLLPLAIGVGSKYGIADINMALTMLIGKNVGILISPLVPATFLAVGLADVDLKDHIKFSFKWLWVISILMLIAGFILTIISI
;
A
#
# COMPACT_ATOMS: atom_id res chain seq x y z
N MET A 1 7.64 16.21 7.77
CA MET A 1 7.59 15.76 6.35
C MET A 1 6.15 15.73 5.90
N ASN A 2 5.85 16.39 4.79
CA ASN A 2 4.49 16.58 4.28
C ASN A 2 4.02 15.30 3.57
N LEU A 3 3.34 14.42 4.30
CA LEU A 3 2.81 13.14 3.79
C LEU A 3 1.40 13.28 3.20
N LEU A 4 0.84 14.49 3.22
CA LEU A 4 -0.41 14.80 2.54
C LEU A 4 -0.05 15.28 1.13
N PRO A 5 -0.55 14.64 0.05
CA PRO A 5 -0.31 15.08 -1.33
C PRO A 5 -0.76 16.54 -1.60
N TRP A 6 -1.43 17.17 -0.64
CA TRP A 6 -1.94 18.54 -0.67
C TRP A 6 -1.84 19.24 0.70
N GLY A 7 -0.77 19.01 1.47
CA GLY A 7 -0.70 19.48 2.86
C GLY A 7 -0.93 20.97 3.08
N GLY A 8 -0.61 21.84 2.10
CA GLY A 8 -0.91 23.27 2.18
C GLY A 8 -2.42 23.58 2.19
N PRO A 9 -3.17 23.26 1.12
CA PRO A 9 -4.63 23.42 1.08
C PRO A 9 -5.36 22.68 2.20
N THR A 10 -4.98 21.43 2.51
CA THR A 10 -5.64 20.63 3.55
C THR A 10 -5.39 21.21 4.95
N ALA A 11 -4.17 21.66 5.27
CA ALA A 11 -3.89 22.32 6.55
C ALA A 11 -4.65 23.64 6.69
N ARG A 12 -4.79 24.42 5.62
CA ARG A 12 -5.60 25.66 5.65
C ARG A 12 -7.09 25.36 5.88
N ALA A 13 -7.63 24.36 5.20
CA ALA A 13 -9.02 23.94 5.42
C ALA A 13 -9.24 23.40 6.85
N ALA A 14 -8.27 22.66 7.40
CA ALA A 14 -8.29 22.16 8.77
C ALA A 14 -8.39 23.27 9.82
N VAL A 15 -7.60 24.33 9.65
CA VAL A 15 -7.63 25.49 10.55
C VAL A 15 -9.00 26.20 10.53
N VAL A 16 -9.66 26.29 9.38
CA VAL A 16 -10.96 26.97 9.25
C VAL A 16 -12.12 26.11 9.78
N THR A 17 -12.03 24.79 9.58
CA THR A 17 -13.08 23.84 9.96
C THR A 17 -12.95 23.31 11.39
N ASN A 18 -11.84 23.64 12.07
CA ASN A 18 -11.49 23.13 13.40
C ASN A 18 -11.50 21.58 13.49
N MET A 19 -11.22 20.93 12.37
CA MET A 19 -11.11 19.49 12.24
C MET A 19 -9.64 19.10 12.06
N ASP A 20 -9.29 17.89 12.48
CA ASP A 20 -7.96 17.34 12.25
C ASP A 20 -7.69 17.21 10.73
N ALA A 21 -6.51 17.65 10.29
CA ALA A 21 -6.14 17.64 8.87
C ALA A 21 -6.18 16.23 8.26
N ASN A 22 -5.91 15.20 9.07
CA ASN A 22 -5.95 13.81 8.64
C ASN A 22 -7.39 13.36 8.37
N VAL A 23 -8.36 13.78 9.19
CA VAL A 23 -9.78 13.45 9.00
C VAL A 23 -10.30 14.07 7.71
N ILE A 24 -9.98 15.34 7.45
CA ILE A 24 -10.35 16.02 6.21
C ILE A 24 -9.72 15.33 5.00
N TRP A 25 -8.45 14.92 5.11
CA TRP A 25 -7.77 14.24 4.04
C TRP A 25 -8.44 12.90 3.67
N HIS A 26 -8.79 12.07 4.66
CA HIS A 26 -9.51 10.82 4.42
C HIS A 26 -10.86 11.02 3.72
N MET A 27 -11.55 12.13 3.99
CA MET A 27 -12.80 12.47 3.31
C MET A 27 -12.60 12.87 1.84
N LEU A 28 -11.44 13.45 1.51
CA LEU A 28 -11.13 13.93 0.17
C LEU A 28 -10.60 12.84 -0.76
N ILE A 29 -9.98 11.79 -0.23
CA ILE A 29 -9.38 10.70 -1.04
C ILE A 29 -10.40 10.04 -2.00
N PRO A 30 -11.59 9.60 -1.55
CA PRO A 30 -12.56 9.00 -2.47
C PRO A 30 -13.00 9.98 -3.55
N MET A 31 -13.10 11.28 -3.22
CA MET A 31 -13.45 12.31 -4.19
C MET A 31 -12.36 12.50 -5.23
N GLN A 32 -11.10 12.57 -4.81
CA GLN A 32 -9.97 12.80 -5.71
C GLN A 32 -9.67 11.59 -6.60
N LEU A 33 -9.85 10.36 -6.09
CA LEU A 33 -9.50 9.15 -6.83
C LEU A 33 -10.69 8.65 -7.67
N ASN A 34 -11.88 8.52 -7.10
CA ASN A 34 -13.03 7.96 -7.82
C ASN A 34 -13.75 9.01 -8.69
N ASN A 35 -13.92 10.25 -8.22
CA ASN A 35 -14.74 11.24 -8.98
C ASN A 35 -13.95 12.04 -10.02
N SER A 36 -12.61 11.98 -10.02
CA SER A 36 -11.78 12.69 -11.01
C SER A 36 -11.56 11.91 -12.31
N GLY A 37 -11.92 10.62 -12.35
CA GLY A 37 -11.56 9.70 -13.45
C GLY A 37 -10.08 9.30 -13.49
N MET A 38 -9.26 9.78 -12.55
CA MET A 38 -7.81 9.49 -12.54
C MET A 38 -7.53 8.00 -12.32
N LEU A 39 -8.34 7.32 -11.50
CA LEU A 39 -8.22 5.87 -11.33
C LEU A 39 -8.51 5.11 -12.63
N ASP A 40 -9.49 5.54 -13.42
CA ASP A 40 -9.84 4.88 -14.68
C ASP A 40 -8.72 5.05 -15.72
N GLU A 41 -8.13 6.24 -15.83
CA GLU A 41 -7.00 6.51 -16.73
C GLU A 41 -5.72 5.78 -16.30
N MET A 42 -5.40 5.79 -15.00
CA MET A 42 -4.27 5.03 -14.47
C MET A 42 -4.47 3.53 -14.64
N ALA A 43 -5.72 3.05 -14.52
CA ALA A 43 -6.06 1.68 -14.81
C ALA A 43 -5.80 1.36 -16.28
N LEU A 44 -6.28 2.17 -17.24
CA LEU A 44 -6.02 1.97 -18.67
C LEU A 44 -4.52 1.88 -19.01
N LEU A 45 -3.68 2.72 -18.39
CA LEU A 45 -2.22 2.64 -18.55
C LEU A 45 -1.64 1.33 -18.01
N LEU A 46 -2.09 0.88 -16.84
CA LEU A 46 -1.67 -0.42 -16.26
C LEU A 46 -2.18 -1.60 -17.10
N LEU A 47 -3.41 -1.53 -17.61
CA LEU A 47 -4.01 -2.53 -18.51
C LEU A 47 -3.21 -2.67 -19.82
N GLY A 48 -2.63 -1.57 -20.31
CA GLY A 48 -1.75 -1.58 -21.49
C GLY A 48 -0.37 -2.20 -21.25
N VAL A 49 0.10 -2.22 -20.01
CA VAL A 49 1.42 -2.76 -19.61
C VAL A 49 1.34 -4.22 -19.18
N ILE A 50 0.18 -4.66 -18.65
CA ILE A 50 0.02 -6.00 -18.07
C ILE A 50 -0.59 -6.96 -19.10
N PRO A 51 0.09 -8.07 -19.47
CA PRO A 51 -0.48 -9.06 -20.37
C PRO A 51 -1.70 -9.74 -19.74
N SER A 52 -2.73 -9.98 -20.55
CA SER A 52 -4.04 -10.51 -20.14
C SER A 52 -3.99 -11.82 -19.34
N PHE A 53 -2.92 -12.62 -19.48
CA PHE A 53 -2.70 -13.84 -18.69
C PHE A 53 -2.26 -13.57 -17.25
N LEU A 54 -1.49 -12.51 -16.99
CA LEU A 54 -1.06 -12.12 -15.64
C LEU A 54 -2.16 -11.39 -14.87
N ALA A 55 -3.12 -10.82 -15.59
CA ALA A 55 -4.19 -10.01 -15.02
C ALA A 55 -5.07 -10.77 -14.01
N ARG A 56 -5.28 -12.08 -14.20
CA ARG A 56 -6.03 -12.93 -13.25
C ARG A 56 -5.32 -13.07 -11.90
N TYR A 57 -3.99 -13.03 -11.91
CA TYR A 57 -3.15 -13.17 -10.72
C TYR A 57 -2.62 -11.82 -10.22
N LEU A 58 -3.24 -10.71 -10.65
CA LEU A 58 -2.80 -9.36 -10.27
C LEU A 58 -2.75 -9.20 -8.75
N HIS A 59 -3.74 -9.73 -8.03
CA HIS A 59 -3.78 -9.69 -6.57
C HIS A 59 -2.59 -10.42 -5.93
N VAL A 60 -2.12 -11.52 -6.53
CA VAL A 60 -0.93 -12.26 -6.07
C VAL A 60 0.35 -11.46 -6.33
N LEU A 61 0.47 -10.90 -7.53
CA LEU A 61 1.60 -10.07 -7.94
C LEU A 61 1.76 -8.83 -7.06
N MET A 62 0.64 -8.13 -6.82
CA MET A 62 0.60 -6.98 -5.93
C MET A 62 0.93 -7.36 -4.48
N GLY A 63 0.52 -8.55 -4.02
CA GLY A 63 0.91 -9.08 -2.72
C GLY A 63 2.42 -9.34 -2.60
N ILE A 64 3.02 -10.00 -3.59
CA ILE A 64 4.47 -10.32 -3.58
C ILE A 64 5.32 -9.03 -3.63
N LEU A 65 4.89 -8.05 -4.44
CA LEU A 65 5.56 -6.75 -4.58
C LEU A 65 5.17 -5.76 -3.48
N ALA A 66 4.21 -6.09 -2.61
CA ALA A 66 3.70 -5.22 -1.56
C ALA A 66 4.79 -4.76 -0.60
N LEU A 67 5.76 -5.62 -0.27
CA LEU A 67 6.81 -5.27 0.66
C LEU A 67 7.83 -4.30 0.06
N PRO A 68 8.41 -4.54 -1.15
CA PRO A 68 9.25 -3.54 -1.80
C PRO A 68 8.53 -2.22 -2.04
N ILE A 69 7.31 -2.26 -2.57
CA ILE A 69 6.52 -1.07 -2.87
C ILE A 69 6.13 -0.35 -1.58
N GLY A 70 5.73 -1.08 -0.53
CA GLY A 70 5.39 -0.54 0.78
C GLY A 70 6.58 -0.08 1.61
N LEU A 71 7.82 -0.36 1.18
CA LEU A 71 9.03 0.24 1.75
C LEU A 71 9.33 1.59 1.10
N MET A 72 9.00 1.75 -0.18
CA MET A 72 9.12 3.02 -0.91
C MET A 72 7.95 3.97 -0.65
N LEU A 73 6.76 3.42 -0.40
CA LEU A 73 5.53 4.15 -0.12
C LEU A 73 5.17 4.04 1.36
N GLY A 74 4.81 5.15 1.99
CA GLY A 74 4.35 5.15 3.38
C GLY A 74 3.08 4.31 3.58
N THR A 75 2.77 3.98 4.84
CA THR A 75 1.60 3.14 5.16
C THR A 75 0.31 3.72 4.59
N ASP A 76 0.14 5.03 4.74
CA ASP A 76 -1.05 5.77 4.34
C ASP A 76 -1.14 5.88 2.81
N SER A 77 -0.06 6.26 2.14
CA SER A 77 -0.04 6.39 0.66
C SER A 77 -0.33 5.06 -0.04
N TYR A 78 0.11 3.95 0.53
CA TYR A 78 -0.12 2.64 -0.05
C TYR A 78 -1.58 2.17 0.13
N PHE A 79 -2.19 2.36 1.30
CA PHE A 79 -3.58 1.90 1.51
C PHE A 79 -4.64 2.86 0.98
N TYR A 80 -4.35 4.15 0.93
CA TYR A 80 -5.32 5.14 0.47
C TYR A 80 -5.08 5.61 -0.96
N GLY A 81 -3.86 5.47 -1.49
CA GLY A 81 -3.55 5.80 -2.89
C GLY A 81 -3.49 4.55 -3.77
N LEU A 82 -2.58 3.63 -3.44
CA LEU A 82 -2.29 2.49 -4.31
C LEU A 82 -3.35 1.38 -4.26
N LEU A 83 -3.87 1.05 -3.08
CA LEU A 83 -4.86 -0.03 -2.94
C LEU A 83 -6.17 0.25 -3.72
N PRO A 84 -6.80 1.45 -3.63
CA PRO A 84 -7.99 1.76 -4.43
C PRO A 84 -7.73 1.67 -5.94
N LEU A 85 -6.53 2.06 -6.38
CA LEU A 85 -6.10 1.90 -7.77
C LEU A 85 -6.01 0.43 -8.17
N ALA A 86 -5.35 -0.40 -7.35
CA ALA A 86 -5.23 -1.83 -7.61
C ALA A 86 -6.60 -2.53 -7.64
N ILE A 87 -7.53 -2.11 -6.76
CA ILE A 87 -8.92 -2.59 -6.75
C ILE A 87 -9.63 -2.19 -8.04
N GLY A 88 -9.54 -0.92 -8.46
CA GLY A 88 -10.15 -0.44 -9.71
C GLY A 88 -9.68 -1.22 -10.94
N VAL A 89 -8.38 -1.53 -11.01
CA VAL A 89 -7.81 -2.38 -12.08
C VAL A 89 -8.28 -3.83 -11.94
N GLY A 90 -8.25 -4.39 -10.73
CA GLY A 90 -8.64 -5.78 -10.45
C GLY A 90 -10.11 -6.07 -10.76
N SER A 91 -10.99 -5.12 -10.48
CA SER A 91 -12.43 -5.22 -10.73
C SER A 91 -12.74 -5.39 -12.22
N LYS A 92 -11.97 -4.74 -13.12
CA LYS A 92 -12.09 -4.93 -14.58
C LYS A 92 -11.73 -6.35 -15.04
N TYR A 93 -10.96 -7.09 -14.24
CA TYR A 93 -10.56 -8.47 -14.52
C TYR A 93 -11.35 -9.51 -13.72
N GLY A 94 -12.40 -9.10 -13.02
CA GLY A 94 -13.23 -10.01 -12.21
C GLY A 94 -12.56 -10.48 -10.92
N ILE A 95 -11.51 -9.80 -10.45
CA ILE A 95 -10.95 -10.05 -9.13
C ILE A 95 -11.85 -9.38 -8.09
N ALA A 96 -12.23 -10.12 -7.05
CA ALA A 96 -12.99 -9.55 -5.94
C ALA A 96 -12.13 -8.51 -5.19
N ASP A 97 -12.69 -7.32 -4.96
CA ASP A 97 -12.02 -6.20 -4.28
C ASP A 97 -11.39 -6.61 -2.94
N ILE A 98 -12.09 -7.50 -2.20
CA ILE A 98 -11.63 -8.04 -0.93
C ILE A 98 -10.35 -8.88 -1.07
N ASN A 99 -10.21 -9.67 -2.14
CA ASN A 99 -9.03 -10.51 -2.36
C ASN A 99 -7.80 -9.64 -2.65
N MET A 100 -7.98 -8.56 -3.43
CA MET A 100 -6.93 -7.58 -3.69
C MET A 100 -6.49 -6.87 -2.40
N ALA A 101 -7.45 -6.43 -1.58
CA ALA A 101 -7.17 -5.79 -0.31
C ALA A 101 -6.41 -6.72 0.65
N LEU A 102 -6.84 -7.98 0.75
CA LEU A 102 -6.21 -8.96 1.63
C LEU A 102 -4.78 -9.30 1.21
N THR A 103 -4.52 -9.56 -0.07
CA THR A 103 -3.16 -9.87 -0.52
C THR A 103 -2.22 -8.69 -0.34
N MET A 104 -2.66 -7.46 -0.65
CA MET A 104 -1.85 -6.27 -0.46
C MET A 104 -1.61 -5.95 1.01
N LEU A 105 -2.59 -6.19 1.88
CA LEU A 105 -2.47 -6.02 3.34
C LEU A 105 -1.48 -7.02 3.92
N ILE A 106 -1.66 -8.32 3.65
CA ILE A 106 -0.79 -9.39 4.15
C ILE A 106 0.65 -9.17 3.66
N GLY A 107 0.81 -8.89 2.36
CA GLY A 107 2.12 -8.70 1.75
C GLY A 107 2.92 -7.54 2.36
N LYS A 108 2.25 -6.44 2.71
CA LYS A 108 2.90 -5.24 3.27
C LYS A 108 3.10 -5.31 4.77
N ASN A 109 2.24 -5.99 5.53
CA ASN A 109 2.21 -5.90 7.00
C ASN A 109 3.60 -6.16 7.63
N VAL A 110 4.32 -7.14 7.10
CA VAL A 110 5.66 -7.51 7.55
C VAL A 110 6.72 -6.44 7.20
N GLY A 111 6.53 -5.72 6.09
CA GLY A 111 7.46 -4.68 5.60
C GLY A 111 7.45 -3.39 6.43
N ILE A 112 6.41 -3.16 7.24
CA ILE A 112 6.32 -2.00 8.13
C ILE A 112 7.50 -1.96 9.11
N LEU A 113 7.99 -3.14 9.54
CA LEU A 113 9.07 -3.30 10.51
C LEU A 113 10.45 -2.84 10.01
N ILE A 114 10.64 -2.72 8.71
CA ILE A 114 11.89 -2.27 8.08
C ILE A 114 11.72 -0.98 7.29
N SER A 115 10.52 -0.41 7.28
CA SER A 115 10.26 0.78 6.48
C SER A 115 10.91 2.01 7.13
N PRO A 116 11.77 2.74 6.39
CA PRO A 116 12.36 4.00 6.85
C PRO A 116 11.33 5.15 6.82
N LEU A 117 10.08 4.87 6.46
CA LEU A 117 9.00 5.86 6.49
C LEU A 117 8.20 5.76 7.79
N VAL A 118 8.52 4.79 8.65
CA VAL A 118 7.79 4.52 9.90
C VAL A 118 8.66 4.96 11.11
N PRO A 119 8.20 5.93 11.91
CA PRO A 119 8.96 6.44 13.06
C PRO A 119 9.28 5.38 14.12
N ALA A 120 8.39 4.40 14.28
CA ALA A 120 8.59 3.31 15.24
C ALA A 120 9.85 2.48 14.93
N THR A 121 10.17 2.30 13.65
CA THR A 121 11.39 1.59 13.20
C THR A 121 12.64 2.35 13.61
N PHE A 122 12.66 3.67 13.45
CA PHE A 122 13.79 4.51 13.92
C PHE A 122 13.95 4.45 15.43
N LEU A 123 12.85 4.52 16.18
CA LEU A 123 12.89 4.44 17.64
C LEU A 123 13.46 3.11 18.11
N ALA A 124 13.00 1.99 17.54
CA ALA A 124 13.46 0.65 17.90
C ALA A 124 14.95 0.44 17.57
N VAL A 125 15.38 0.87 16.39
CA VAL A 125 16.78 0.80 15.94
C VAL A 125 17.69 1.66 16.81
N GLY A 126 17.25 2.87 17.19
CA GLY A 126 17.97 3.75 18.10
C GLY A 126 18.09 3.20 19.52
N LEU A 127 17.07 2.50 20.04
CA LEU A 127 17.14 1.82 21.34
C LEU A 127 18.06 0.59 21.32
N ALA A 128 18.20 -0.05 20.16
CA ALA A 128 19.04 -1.23 19.99
C ALA A 128 20.50 -0.91 19.62
N ASP A 129 20.87 0.39 19.55
CA ASP A 129 22.21 0.89 19.19
C ASP A 129 22.76 0.28 17.88
N VAL A 130 21.86 0.09 16.91
CA VAL A 130 22.19 -0.45 15.57
C VAL A 130 21.89 0.57 14.49
N ASP A 131 22.61 0.51 13.37
CA ASP A 131 22.35 1.37 12.23
C ASP A 131 21.14 0.89 11.43
N LEU A 132 20.25 1.84 11.06
CA LEU A 132 19.04 1.54 10.28
C LEU A 132 19.37 0.87 8.93
N LYS A 133 20.45 1.32 8.28
CA LYS A 133 20.89 0.78 6.99
C LYS A 133 21.24 -0.69 7.08
N ASP A 134 21.90 -1.09 8.16
CA ASP A 134 22.34 -2.46 8.37
C ASP A 134 21.17 -3.35 8.78
N HIS A 135 20.26 -2.82 9.61
CA HIS A 135 18.99 -3.48 9.92
C HIS A 135 18.15 -3.75 8.66
N ILE A 136 17.99 -2.76 7.77
CA ILE A 136 17.23 -2.92 6.53
C ILE A 136 17.92 -3.94 5.61
N LYS A 137 19.23 -3.83 5.39
CA LYS A 137 19.96 -4.75 4.50
C LYS A 137 19.89 -6.20 4.98
N PHE A 138 20.00 -6.41 6.29
CA PHE A 138 19.90 -7.73 6.89
C PHE A 138 18.47 -8.28 6.79
N SER A 139 17.48 -7.50 7.22
CA SER A 139 16.10 -7.97 7.39
C SER A 139 15.30 -8.02 6.09
N PHE A 140 15.64 -7.23 5.07
CA PHE A 140 14.84 -7.11 3.83
C PHE A 140 14.56 -8.46 3.17
N LYS A 141 15.59 -9.29 2.96
CA LYS A 141 15.43 -10.59 2.30
C LYS A 141 14.56 -11.53 3.13
N TRP A 142 14.79 -11.58 4.44
CA TRP A 142 14.04 -12.45 5.35
C TRP A 142 12.57 -12.06 5.45
N LEU A 143 12.30 -10.76 5.63
CA LEU A 143 10.93 -10.26 5.72
C LEU A 143 10.18 -10.39 4.39
N TRP A 144 10.87 -10.28 3.26
CA TRP A 144 10.25 -10.55 1.96
C TRP A 144 9.86 -12.00 1.78
N VAL A 145 10.73 -12.94 2.17
CA VAL A 145 10.40 -14.37 2.16
C VAL A 145 9.24 -14.68 3.12
N ILE A 146 9.24 -14.09 4.32
CA ILE A 146 8.15 -14.26 5.29
C ILE A 146 6.84 -13.71 4.73
N SER A 147 6.86 -12.54 4.09
CA SER A 147 5.68 -11.96 3.43
C SER A 147 5.09 -12.91 2.38
N ILE A 148 5.94 -13.53 1.55
CA ILE A 148 5.52 -14.54 0.57
C ILE A 148 4.94 -15.78 1.26
N LEU A 149 5.57 -16.27 2.34
CA LEU A 149 5.04 -17.41 3.11
C LEU A 149 3.68 -17.09 3.73
N MET A 150 3.47 -15.86 4.23
CA MET A 150 2.18 -15.43 4.76
C MET A 150 1.11 -15.35 3.67
N LEU A 151 1.47 -14.93 2.45
CA LEU A 151 0.55 -14.99 1.30
C LEU A 151 0.16 -16.42 0.96
N ILE A 152 1.13 -17.34 0.91
CA ILE A 152 0.89 -18.77 0.66
C ILE A 152 -0.05 -19.34 1.74
N ALA A 153 0.19 -19.01 3.02
CA ALA A 153 -0.70 -19.41 4.10
C ALA A 153 -2.13 -18.84 3.93
N GLY A 154 -2.26 -17.60 3.44
CA GLY A 154 -3.56 -17.00 3.13
C GLY A 154 -4.34 -17.73 2.02
N PHE A 155 -3.64 -18.25 1.01
CA PHE A 155 -4.24 -19.13 -0.01
C PHE A 155 -4.65 -20.48 0.56
N ILE A 156 -3.79 -21.11 1.37
CA ILE A 156 -4.06 -22.43 1.98
C ILE A 156 -5.27 -22.37 2.92
N LEU A 157 -5.40 -21.28 3.68
CA LEU A 157 -6.53 -21.07 4.60
C LEU A 157 -7.82 -20.67 3.86
N THR A 158 -7.84 -20.64 2.53
CA THR A 158 -8.97 -20.19 1.68
C THR A 158 -9.49 -18.79 2.01
N ILE A 159 -8.66 -17.96 2.65
CA ILE A 159 -8.98 -16.56 2.97
C ILE A 159 -8.97 -15.70 1.70
N ILE A 160 -8.18 -16.11 0.70
CA ILE A 160 -8.04 -15.45 -0.60
C ILE A 160 -8.44 -16.45 -1.68
N SER A 161 -9.47 -16.13 -2.47
CA SER A 161 -9.80 -16.90 -3.68
C SER A 161 -8.95 -16.42 -4.85
N ILE A 162 -8.44 -17.38 -5.64
CA ILE A 162 -7.85 -17.15 -6.96
C ILE A 162 -8.91 -16.61 -7.93
#